data_AF-A0AAD9TV15-F1
#
_entry.id   AF-A0AAD9TV15-F1
#
_cell.length_a   1.000
_cell.length_b   1.000
_cell.length_c   1.000
_cell.angle_alpha   90.00
_cell.angle_beta   90.00
_cell.angle_gamma   90.00
#
_symmetry.space_group_name_H-M   'P 1'
#
loop_
_entity.id
_entity.type
_entity.pdbx_description
1 polymer ?
#
loop_
_entity_poly.entity_id
_entity_poly.type
_entity_poly.pdbx_seq_one_letter_code
_entity_poly.pdbx_strand_id
1 'polypeptide(L)'
;MKKEVLQFFQELFMEKESTGNYSSLPMFFPKLTESEVSSLCASVNELEVKQSVFSIGGPNGFPAIFFQKFWSICKNDLITLVSECFGGDWVPSDVNSTLISLIQKVPSPNNLTQFRPISLCNTSYKIINKILVQRLRGFLPDLISPNQVAFVSGRQIQDNIVMAQEVLHKFKTMRGKRGYIAWKIDLAKAYDKLQWGFMKRVLEEVGIVVELNNLFMSCISNVNYKVIVSGDMTRDF
;
A
#
# COMPACT_ATOMS: atom_id res chain seq x y z
N MET A 1 27.31 11.14 7.16
CA MET A 1 26.20 11.40 6.22
C MET A 1 25.63 10.14 5.55
N LYS A 2 26.17 9.57 4.46
CA LYS A 2 25.52 8.42 3.76
C LYS A 2 25.26 7.18 4.64
N LYS A 3 26.19 6.85 5.56
CA LYS A 3 26.00 5.76 6.54
C LYS A 3 24.87 6.04 7.53
N GLU A 4 24.77 7.26 8.05
CA GLU A 4 23.71 7.66 8.99
C GLU A 4 22.34 7.68 8.31
N VAL A 5 22.28 8.17 7.06
CA VAL A 5 21.08 8.12 6.23
C VAL A 5 20.63 6.69 6.01
N LEU A 6 21.56 5.81 5.63
CA LEU A 6 21.27 4.40 5.42
C LEU A 6 20.72 3.75 6.69
N GLN A 7 21.41 3.92 7.83
CA GLN A 7 20.98 3.35 9.10
C GLN A 7 19.59 3.87 9.51
N PHE A 8 19.34 5.17 9.35
CA PHE A 8 18.04 5.76 9.64
C PHE A 8 16.90 5.13 8.83
N PHE A 9 17.10 4.91 7.52
CA PHE A 9 16.08 4.32 6.66
C PHE A 9 15.98 2.80 6.78
N GLN A 10 17.07 2.11 7.10
CA GLN A 10 17.03 0.70 7.51
C GLN A 10 16.13 0.52 8.73
N GLU A 11 16.33 1.33 9.78
CA GLU A 11 15.52 1.28 10.99
C GLU A 11 14.04 1.70 10.78
N LEU A 12 13.75 2.44 9.70
CA LEU A 12 12.42 2.95 9.39
C LEU A 12 11.61 1.99 8.51
N PHE A 13 12.23 1.34 7.52
CA PHE A 13 11.53 0.55 6.51
C PHE A 13 11.71 -0.96 6.65
N MET A 14 12.68 -1.43 7.44
CA MET A 14 12.82 -2.85 7.74
C MET A 14 11.93 -3.22 8.92
N GLU A 15 11.29 -4.39 8.82
CA GLU A 15 10.56 -4.95 9.94
C GLU A 15 11.53 -5.22 11.10
N LYS A 16 11.21 -4.67 12.28
CA LYS A 16 11.88 -5.02 13.53
C LYS A 16 11.28 -6.34 14.02
N GLU A 17 12.06 -7.14 14.77
CA GLU A 17 11.64 -8.46 15.28
C GLU A 17 10.13 -8.56 15.56
N SER A 18 9.47 -9.58 15.01
CA SER A 18 8.02 -9.75 15.12
C SER A 18 7.59 -9.89 16.59
N THR A 19 7.16 -8.79 17.18
CA THR A 19 6.72 -8.73 18.58
C THR A 19 5.26 -9.15 18.78
N GLY A 20 4.49 -9.29 17.71
CA GLY A 20 3.04 -9.53 17.78
C GLY A 20 2.68 -11.02 17.71
N ASN A 21 1.97 -11.51 18.74
CA ASN A 21 1.22 -12.75 18.60
C ASN A 21 -0.14 -12.44 17.95
N TYR A 22 -0.25 -12.67 16.63
CA TYR A 22 -1.48 -12.38 15.87
C TYR A 22 -2.47 -13.55 15.86
N SER A 23 -2.15 -14.69 16.50
CA SER A 23 -3.04 -15.86 16.53
C SER A 23 -4.33 -15.61 17.31
N SER A 24 -4.33 -14.62 18.22
CA SER A 24 -5.46 -14.24 19.07
C SER A 24 -6.22 -13.01 18.56
N LEU A 25 -5.93 -12.50 17.36
CA LEU A 25 -6.72 -11.41 16.79
C LEU A 25 -8.17 -11.87 16.61
N PRO A 26 -9.16 -11.10 17.11
CA PRO A 26 -10.57 -11.35 16.82
C PRO A 26 -10.82 -11.33 15.32
N MET A 27 -11.76 -12.16 14.85
CA MET A 27 -12.22 -12.07 13.46
C MET A 27 -13.09 -10.81 13.30
N PHE A 28 -12.48 -9.75 12.80
CA PHE A 28 -13.09 -8.44 12.55
C PHE A 28 -13.64 -8.30 11.14
N PHE A 29 -13.10 -9.05 10.18
CA PHE A 29 -13.40 -8.90 8.76
C PHE A 29 -14.26 -10.06 8.24
N PRO A 30 -15.26 -9.78 7.40
CA PRO A 30 -15.99 -10.83 6.72
C PRO A 30 -15.10 -11.54 5.69
N LYS A 31 -15.46 -12.77 5.37
CA LYS A 31 -14.77 -13.58 4.35
C LYS A 31 -15.37 -13.36 2.98
N LEU A 32 -14.50 -13.34 1.98
CA LEU A 32 -14.89 -13.46 0.58
C LEU A 32 -15.51 -14.83 0.33
N THR A 33 -16.49 -14.86 -0.56
CA THR A 33 -17.08 -16.08 -1.11
C THR A 33 -16.10 -16.77 -2.07
N GLU A 34 -16.31 -18.07 -2.31
CA GLU A 34 -15.46 -18.85 -3.23
C GLU A 34 -15.42 -18.25 -4.64
N SER A 35 -16.53 -17.68 -5.12
CA SER A 35 -16.61 -17.03 -6.43
C SER A 35 -15.78 -15.74 -6.49
N GLU A 36 -15.77 -14.95 -5.42
CA GLU A 36 -14.99 -13.71 -5.34
C GLU A 36 -13.50 -14.01 -5.27
N VAL A 37 -13.11 -14.99 -4.44
CA VAL A 37 -11.75 -15.50 -4.38
C VAL A 37 -11.30 -16.03 -5.74
N SER A 38 -12.13 -16.82 -6.42
CA SER A 38 -11.82 -17.32 -7.77
C SER A 38 -11.60 -16.18 -8.76
N SER A 39 -12.38 -15.09 -8.66
CA SER A 39 -12.21 -13.90 -9.50
C SER A 39 -10.90 -13.15 -9.19
N LEU A 40 -10.48 -13.10 -7.92
CA LEU A 40 -9.21 -12.47 -7.53
C LEU A 40 -8.00 -13.24 -8.05
N CYS A 41 -8.11 -14.57 -8.14
CA CYS A 41 -7.05 -15.48 -8.59
C CYS A 41 -7.06 -15.76 -10.10
N ALA A 42 -7.97 -15.15 -10.85
CA ALA A 42 -8.05 -15.36 -12.30
C ALA A 42 -6.72 -14.98 -13.00
N SER A 43 -6.38 -15.66 -14.08
CA SER A 43 -5.18 -15.32 -14.86
C SER A 43 -5.23 -13.88 -15.35
N VAL A 44 -4.09 -13.18 -15.30
CA VAL A 44 -3.98 -11.81 -15.80
C VAL A 44 -4.10 -11.81 -17.32
N ASN A 45 -4.82 -10.84 -17.87
CA ASN A 45 -5.00 -10.69 -19.32
C ASN A 45 -4.39 -9.38 -19.86
N GLU A 46 -4.20 -9.30 -21.18
CA GLU A 46 -3.61 -8.11 -21.85
C GLU A 46 -4.38 -6.82 -21.53
N LEU A 47 -5.72 -6.88 -21.47
CA LEU A 47 -6.56 -5.72 -21.22
C LEU A 47 -6.29 -5.14 -19.82
N GLU A 48 -6.23 -6.00 -18.80
CA GLU A 48 -5.97 -5.64 -17.41
C GLU A 48 -4.57 -5.01 -17.25
N VAL A 49 -3.55 -5.58 -17.89
CA VAL A 49 -2.20 -5.00 -17.91
C VAL A 49 -2.21 -3.65 -18.61
N LYS A 50 -2.83 -3.54 -19.78
CA LYS A 50 -2.92 -2.29 -20.54
C LYS A 50 -3.63 -1.20 -19.74
N GLN A 51 -4.78 -1.50 -19.15
CA GLN A 51 -5.51 -0.54 -18.32
C GLN A 51 -4.65 -0.07 -17.14
N SER A 52 -3.92 -0.98 -16.51
CA SER A 52 -2.97 -0.64 -15.44
C SER A 52 -1.88 0.30 -15.93
N VAL A 53 -1.20 0.00 -17.03
CA VAL A 53 -0.16 0.85 -17.65
C VAL A 53 -0.67 2.26 -17.95
N PHE A 54 -1.84 2.38 -18.58
CA PHE A 54 -2.38 3.66 -19.02
C PHE A 54 -3.03 4.46 -17.87
N SER A 55 -3.26 3.84 -16.72
CA SER A 55 -3.73 4.52 -15.50
C SER A 55 -2.60 5.03 -14.60
N ILE A 56 -1.36 4.61 -14.85
CA ILE A 56 -0.19 5.07 -14.08
C ILE A 56 0.31 6.38 -14.69
N GLY A 57 0.17 7.46 -13.92
CA GLY A 57 0.79 8.75 -14.20
C GLY A 57 2.07 8.98 -13.40
N GLY A 58 2.94 9.88 -13.88
CA GLY A 58 4.01 10.48 -13.09
C GLY A 58 5.45 10.17 -13.57
N PRO A 59 6.41 11.08 -13.30
CA PRO A 59 7.77 11.02 -13.84
C PRO A 59 8.76 10.27 -12.93
N ASN A 60 8.65 8.96 -12.74
CA ASN A 60 9.62 8.20 -11.92
C ASN A 60 10.06 6.87 -12.60
N GLY A 61 11.36 6.67 -12.83
CA GLY A 61 11.95 5.49 -13.47
C GLY A 61 11.95 5.56 -15.01
N PHE A 62 11.91 4.41 -15.72
CA PHE A 62 11.34 4.40 -17.07
C PHE A 62 9.90 4.92 -16.91
N PRO A 63 9.62 6.16 -17.35
CA PRO A 63 8.37 6.79 -16.98
C PRO A 63 7.24 5.99 -17.62
N ALA A 64 6.07 5.91 -16.98
CA ALA A 64 4.94 5.15 -17.52
C ALA A 64 4.61 5.53 -18.97
N ILE A 65 4.90 6.78 -19.35
CA ILE A 65 4.84 7.30 -20.72
C ILE A 65 5.63 6.46 -21.73
N PHE A 66 6.75 5.85 -21.35
CA PHE A 66 7.54 4.97 -22.21
C PHE A 66 6.72 3.74 -22.59
N PHE A 67 6.17 3.03 -21.62
CA PHE A 67 5.33 1.86 -21.86
C PHE A 67 4.02 2.21 -22.57
N GLN A 68 3.45 3.38 -22.31
CA GLN A 68 2.27 3.87 -23.00
C GLN A 68 2.56 4.17 -24.48
N LYS A 69 3.68 4.85 -24.77
CA LYS A 69 4.09 5.23 -26.12
C LYS A 69 4.58 4.05 -26.95
N PHE A 70 5.32 3.14 -26.35
CA PHE A 70 5.92 1.97 -26.99
C PHE A 70 5.18 0.67 -26.63
N TRP A 71 3.88 0.76 -26.31
CA TRP A 71 3.06 -0.39 -25.91
C TRP A 71 3.16 -1.56 -26.91
N SER A 72 3.09 -1.27 -28.21
CA SER A 72 3.19 -2.30 -29.25
C SER A 72 4.50 -3.09 -29.23
N ILE A 73 5.58 -2.51 -28.67
CA ILE A 73 6.91 -3.13 -28.58
C ILE A 73 7.02 -3.89 -27.27
N CYS A 74 6.70 -3.26 -26.14
CA CYS A 74 6.98 -3.80 -24.80
C CYS A 74 5.84 -4.65 -24.21
N LYS A 75 4.66 -4.71 -24.84
CA LYS A 75 3.48 -5.34 -24.23
C LYS A 75 3.68 -6.81 -23.89
N ASN A 76 4.35 -7.57 -24.76
CA ASN A 76 4.51 -9.00 -24.56
C ASN A 76 5.40 -9.28 -23.35
N ASP A 77 6.52 -8.56 -23.23
CA ASP A 77 7.42 -8.68 -22.08
C ASP A 77 6.73 -8.30 -20.76
N LEU A 78 5.92 -7.23 -20.77
CA LEU A 78 5.15 -6.82 -19.61
C LEU A 78 4.08 -7.85 -19.22
N ILE A 79 3.34 -8.39 -20.19
CA ILE A 79 2.31 -9.39 -19.93
C ILE A 79 2.95 -10.67 -19.38
N THR A 80 4.06 -11.11 -19.97
CA THR A 80 4.81 -12.28 -19.48
C THR A 80 5.28 -12.05 -18.04
N LEU A 81 5.96 -10.93 -17.77
CA LEU A 81 6.43 -10.60 -16.43
C LEU A 81 5.29 -10.60 -15.40
N VAL A 82 4.18 -9.94 -15.71
CA VAL A 82 3.03 -9.88 -14.80
C VAL A 82 2.42 -11.27 -14.61
N SER A 83 2.26 -12.05 -15.68
CA SER A 83 1.70 -13.40 -15.61
C SER A 83 2.58 -14.33 -14.77
N GLU A 84 3.90 -14.24 -14.91
CA GLU A 84 4.87 -14.98 -14.10
C GLU A 84 4.78 -14.61 -12.62
N CYS A 85 4.63 -13.32 -12.30
CA CYS A 85 4.47 -12.88 -10.90
C CYS A 85 3.17 -13.42 -10.27
N PHE A 86 2.07 -13.42 -11.03
CA PHE A 86 0.77 -13.92 -10.57
C PHE A 86 0.68 -15.45 -10.54
N GLY A 87 1.44 -16.16 -11.38
CA GLY A 87 1.49 -17.62 -11.40
C GLY A 87 2.52 -18.22 -10.45
N GLY A 88 3.56 -17.45 -10.08
CA GLY A 88 4.61 -17.88 -9.16
C GLY A 88 4.44 -17.37 -7.72
N ASP A 89 3.54 -16.43 -7.49
CA ASP A 89 3.28 -15.80 -6.19
C ASP A 89 4.43 -14.95 -5.62
N TRP A 90 5.29 -14.42 -6.49
CA TRP A 90 6.43 -13.60 -6.09
C TRP A 90 6.74 -12.51 -7.10
N VAL A 91 7.38 -11.43 -6.63
CA VAL A 91 7.89 -10.35 -7.48
C VAL A 91 9.42 -10.42 -7.51
N PRO A 92 10.06 -10.37 -8.70
CA PRO A 92 11.51 -10.33 -8.81
C PRO A 92 12.15 -9.17 -8.05
N SER A 93 13.30 -9.40 -7.42
CA SER A 93 14.02 -8.39 -6.62
C SER A 93 14.35 -7.13 -7.43
N ASP A 94 14.70 -7.29 -8.71
CA ASP A 94 15.02 -6.18 -9.61
C ASP A 94 13.78 -5.35 -9.97
N VAL A 95 12.62 -6.00 -10.00
CA VAL A 95 11.32 -5.32 -10.18
C VAL A 95 10.92 -4.64 -8.87
N ASN A 96 11.12 -5.31 -7.73
CA ASN A 96 10.85 -4.79 -6.39
C ASN A 96 12.01 -3.96 -5.80
N SER A 97 12.73 -3.24 -6.66
CA SER A 97 13.73 -2.25 -6.22
C SER A 97 13.11 -0.85 -6.16
N THR A 98 13.39 -0.14 -5.07
CA THR A 98 12.85 1.20 -4.81
C THR A 98 13.96 2.19 -4.45
N LEU A 99 14.00 3.32 -5.17
CA LEU A 99 14.86 4.44 -4.80
C LEU A 99 14.10 5.40 -3.88
N ILE A 100 14.68 5.73 -2.74
CA ILE A 100 14.13 6.72 -1.81
C ILE A 100 14.75 8.08 -2.14
N SER A 101 13.93 9.00 -2.63
CA SER A 101 14.30 10.40 -2.84
C SER A 101 13.87 11.26 -1.66
N LEU A 102 14.69 12.22 -1.25
CA LEU A 102 14.45 13.07 -0.08
C LEU A 102 13.96 14.45 -0.53
N ILE A 103 12.70 14.77 -0.23
CA ILE A 103 12.13 16.11 -0.46
C ILE A 103 12.14 16.91 0.84
N GLN A 104 12.66 18.13 0.82
CA GLN A 104 12.70 18.98 2.00
C GLN A 104 11.27 19.35 2.44
N LYS A 105 10.93 19.20 3.73
CA LYS A 105 9.65 19.66 4.30
C LYS A 105 9.71 21.13 4.75
N VAL A 106 10.91 21.60 5.08
CA VAL A 106 11.18 22.93 5.63
C VAL A 106 12.40 23.54 4.94
N PRO A 107 12.53 24.88 4.92
CA PRO A 107 13.76 25.54 4.48
C PRO A 107 14.94 25.10 5.35
N SER A 108 16.09 24.81 4.72
CA SER A 108 17.34 24.44 5.38
C SER A 108 17.20 23.32 6.42
N PRO A 109 16.84 22.09 5.99
CA PRO A 109 16.66 20.96 6.90
C PRO A 109 18.00 20.57 7.56
N ASN A 110 17.98 20.40 8.87
CA ASN A 110 19.13 20.06 9.70
C ASN A 110 19.10 18.61 10.23
N ASN A 111 18.04 17.84 9.96
CA ASN A 111 17.93 16.43 10.32
C ASN A 111 17.05 15.65 9.31
N LEU A 112 17.09 14.31 9.38
CA LEU A 112 16.40 13.44 8.40
C LEU A 112 14.88 13.43 8.54
N THR A 113 14.32 13.76 9.72
CA THR A 113 12.87 13.79 9.92
C THR A 113 12.20 15.00 9.24
N GLN A 114 12.98 16.04 8.97
CA GLN A 114 12.62 17.22 8.18
C GLN A 114 12.62 16.96 6.66
N PHE A 115 12.97 15.75 6.22
CA PHE A 115 12.75 15.32 4.84
C PHE A 115 11.50 14.43 4.75
N ARG A 116 10.84 14.49 3.60
CA ARG A 116 9.80 13.56 3.19
C ARG A 116 10.46 12.53 2.26
N PRO A 117 10.55 11.26 2.69
CA PRO A 117 10.97 10.21 1.78
C PRO A 117 9.87 9.99 0.73
N ILE A 118 10.28 9.91 -0.53
CA ILE A 118 9.43 9.52 -1.64
C ILE A 118 10.01 8.24 -2.25
N SER A 119 9.23 7.18 -2.21
CA SER A 119 9.57 5.89 -2.82
C SER A 119 9.35 5.93 -4.34
N LEU A 120 10.44 5.86 -5.08
CA LEU A 120 10.47 5.78 -6.54
C LEU A 120 10.59 4.31 -6.95
N CYS A 121 9.45 3.62 -7.01
CA CYS A 121 9.38 2.23 -7.42
C CYS A 121 9.45 2.08 -8.95
N ASN A 122 9.87 0.90 -9.40
CA ASN A 122 9.81 0.49 -10.80
C ASN A 122 8.37 0.58 -11.35
N THR A 123 8.20 1.04 -12.58
CA THR A 123 6.89 1.07 -13.25
C THR A 123 6.29 -0.33 -13.39
N SER A 124 7.09 -1.37 -13.67
CA SER A 124 6.63 -2.76 -13.70
C SER A 124 6.05 -3.20 -12.35
N TYR A 125 6.70 -2.86 -11.25
CA TYR A 125 6.17 -3.10 -9.91
C TYR A 125 4.85 -2.37 -9.67
N LYS A 126 4.76 -1.10 -10.09
CA LYS A 126 3.51 -0.33 -9.99
C LYS A 126 2.36 -0.97 -10.77
N ILE A 127 2.64 -1.57 -11.93
CA ILE A 127 1.64 -2.30 -12.74
C ILE A 127 1.12 -3.49 -11.95
N ILE A 128 2.00 -4.34 -11.41
CA ILE A 128 1.62 -5.51 -10.59
C ILE A 128 0.75 -5.09 -9.42
N ASN A 129 1.20 -4.10 -8.63
CA ASN A 129 0.45 -3.57 -7.49
C ASN A 129 -0.89 -2.96 -7.91
N LYS A 130 -0.95 -2.30 -9.07
CA LYS A 130 -2.19 -1.69 -9.57
C LYS A 130 -3.24 -2.76 -9.85
N ILE A 131 -2.83 -3.87 -10.46
CA ILE A 131 -3.71 -5.01 -10.75
C ILE A 131 -4.24 -5.62 -9.44
N LEU A 132 -3.35 -5.90 -8.48
CA LEU A 132 -3.73 -6.41 -7.16
C LEU A 132 -4.78 -5.52 -6.48
N VAL A 133 -4.52 -4.21 -6.46
CA VAL A 133 -5.44 -3.22 -5.87
C VAL A 133 -6.75 -3.18 -6.65
N GLN A 134 -6.73 -3.18 -7.98
CA GLN A 134 -7.95 -3.12 -8.80
C GLN A 134 -8.84 -4.34 -8.58
N ARG A 135 -8.25 -5.53 -8.49
CA ARG A 135 -8.97 -6.77 -8.18
C ARG A 135 -9.62 -6.72 -6.81
N LEU A 136 -8.89 -6.30 -5.77
CA LEU A 136 -9.43 -6.20 -4.42
C LEU A 136 -10.47 -5.08 -4.24
N ARG A 137 -10.33 -4.00 -5.01
CA ARG A 137 -11.12 -2.77 -4.84
C ARG A 137 -12.63 -3.00 -4.91
N GLY A 138 -13.09 -3.90 -5.77
CA GLY A 138 -14.51 -4.22 -5.93
C GLY A 138 -15.15 -4.79 -4.67
N PHE A 139 -14.37 -5.50 -3.87
CA PHE A 139 -14.84 -6.20 -2.67
C PHE A 139 -14.62 -5.42 -1.38
N LEU A 140 -13.76 -4.39 -1.40
CA LEU A 140 -13.51 -3.56 -0.21
C LEU A 140 -14.80 -3.07 0.47
N PRO A 141 -15.83 -2.52 -0.23
CA PRO A 141 -17.02 -2.02 0.43
C PRO A 141 -17.72 -3.02 1.37
N ASP A 142 -17.65 -4.31 1.05
CA ASP A 142 -18.23 -5.40 1.84
C ASP A 142 -17.28 -5.92 2.92
N LEU A 143 -15.97 -5.77 2.72
CA LEU A 143 -14.93 -6.17 3.66
C LEU A 143 -14.70 -5.17 4.80
N ILE A 144 -14.93 -3.88 4.58
CA ILE A 144 -14.64 -2.83 5.57
C ILE A 144 -15.91 -2.11 6.03
N SER A 145 -15.89 -1.66 7.29
CA SER A 145 -16.99 -0.91 7.90
C SER A 145 -17.45 0.25 7.01
N PRO A 146 -18.76 0.53 6.91
CA PRO A 146 -19.27 1.70 6.18
C PRO A 146 -18.72 3.03 6.71
N ASN A 147 -18.28 3.06 7.98
CA ASN A 147 -17.68 4.23 8.61
C ASN A 147 -16.23 4.49 8.18
N GLN A 148 -15.60 3.56 7.45
CA GLN A 148 -14.26 3.75 6.89
C GLN A 148 -14.34 4.47 5.55
N VAL A 149 -14.28 5.79 5.57
CA VAL A 149 -14.52 6.62 4.36
C VAL A 149 -13.27 6.79 3.50
N ALA A 150 -12.09 6.95 4.12
CA ALA A 150 -10.87 7.27 3.40
C ALA A 150 -10.41 6.12 2.47
N PHE A 151 -9.95 6.47 1.27
CA PHE A 151 -9.39 5.56 0.27
C PHE A 151 -10.34 4.49 -0.30
N VAL A 152 -11.65 4.60 -0.05
CA VAL A 152 -12.66 3.70 -0.62
C VAL A 152 -13.37 4.40 -1.78
N SER A 153 -13.49 3.70 -2.91
CA SER A 153 -14.20 4.26 -4.07
C SER A 153 -15.67 4.53 -3.72
N GLY A 154 -16.16 5.71 -4.08
CA GLY A 154 -17.55 6.11 -3.83
C GLY A 154 -17.85 6.66 -2.43
N ARG A 155 -16.89 6.64 -1.49
CA ARG A 155 -17.03 7.27 -0.16
C ARG A 155 -16.37 8.65 -0.15
N GLN A 156 -17.00 9.63 0.48
CA GLN A 156 -16.57 11.03 0.41
C GLN A 156 -16.16 11.57 1.78
N ILE A 157 -15.09 12.36 1.85
CA ILE A 157 -14.59 12.90 3.13
C ILE A 157 -15.64 13.73 3.88
N GLN A 158 -16.61 14.29 3.16
CA GLN A 158 -17.78 15.00 3.67
C GLN A 158 -18.61 14.13 4.63
N ASP A 159 -18.70 12.82 4.40
CA ASP A 159 -19.44 11.89 5.26
C ASP A 159 -18.87 11.89 6.70
N ASN A 160 -17.54 11.95 6.83
CA ASN A 160 -16.88 12.07 8.13
C ASN A 160 -17.16 13.41 8.82
N ILE A 161 -17.31 14.49 8.04
CA ILE A 161 -17.63 15.83 8.59
C ILE A 161 -19.04 15.81 9.18
N VAL A 162 -19.99 15.23 8.46
CA VAL A 162 -21.38 15.08 8.94
C VAL A 162 -21.41 14.22 10.21
N MET A 163 -20.71 13.09 10.23
CA MET A 163 -20.60 12.24 11.42
C MET A 163 -20.04 13.00 12.63
N ALA A 164 -18.98 13.80 12.43
CA ALA A 164 -18.42 14.62 13.50
C ALA A 164 -19.39 15.70 14.00
N GLN A 165 -20.13 16.34 13.08
CA GLN A 165 -21.15 17.34 13.42
C GLN A 165 -22.30 16.73 14.22
N GLU A 166 -22.76 15.53 13.86
CA GLU A 166 -23.80 14.80 14.61
C GLU A 166 -23.34 14.44 16.02
N VAL A 167 -22.08 14.00 16.20
CA VAL A 167 -21.50 13.75 17.53
C VAL A 167 -21.49 15.03 18.37
N LEU A 168 -21.05 16.15 17.80
CA LEU A 168 -21.03 17.45 18.51
C LEU A 168 -22.43 17.97 18.81
N HIS A 169 -23.37 17.81 17.88
CA HIS A 169 -24.77 18.18 18.06
C HIS A 169 -25.40 17.37 19.21
N LYS A 170 -25.10 16.06 19.28
CA LYS A 170 -25.56 15.20 20.36
C LYS A 170 -25.03 15.65 21.71
N PHE A 171 -23.78 16.10 21.78
CA PHE A 171 -23.22 16.67 23.02
C PHE A 171 -23.93 17.95 23.44
N LYS A 172 -24.27 18.82 22.48
CA LYS A 172 -24.92 20.11 22.75
C LYS A 172 -26.39 19.97 23.19
N THR A 173 -27.13 19.00 22.64
CA THR A 173 -28.57 18.85 22.89
C THR A 173 -28.91 17.94 24.07
N MET A 174 -27.91 17.25 24.61
CA MET A 174 -28.13 16.29 25.69
C MET A 174 -28.54 16.96 27.00
N ARG A 175 -29.52 16.36 27.67
CA ARG A 175 -30.02 16.73 29.00
C ARG A 175 -30.06 15.47 29.88
N GLY A 176 -29.52 15.52 31.10
CA GLY A 176 -29.53 14.40 32.04
C GLY A 176 -28.19 14.19 32.74
N LYS A 177 -28.11 13.18 33.64
CA LYS A 177 -26.92 12.89 34.46
C LYS A 177 -25.87 12.02 33.75
N ARG A 178 -26.13 11.53 32.54
CA ARG A 178 -25.27 10.58 31.82
C ARG A 178 -24.40 11.33 30.80
N GLY A 179 -23.10 11.44 31.08
CA GLY A 179 -22.14 12.08 30.18
C GLY A 179 -21.76 11.17 29.00
N TYR A 180 -21.41 11.78 27.85
CA TYR A 180 -20.80 11.09 26.71
C TYR A 180 -19.38 11.61 26.51
N ILE A 181 -18.51 10.77 25.94
CA ILE A 181 -17.11 11.09 25.63
C ILE A 181 -16.86 10.72 24.17
N ALA A 182 -16.20 11.61 23.42
CA ALA A 182 -15.66 11.29 22.10
C ALA A 182 -14.16 11.01 22.20
N TRP A 183 -13.72 9.94 21.57
CA TRP A 183 -12.31 9.56 21.48
C TRP A 183 -11.78 9.98 20.12
N LYS A 184 -10.78 10.86 20.10
CA LYS A 184 -10.02 11.20 18.90
C LYS A 184 -8.64 10.57 18.99
N ILE A 185 -8.43 9.52 18.21
CA ILE A 185 -7.18 8.76 18.16
C ILE A 185 -6.50 9.06 16.84
N ASP A 186 -5.23 9.44 16.88
CA ASP A 186 -4.40 9.63 15.69
C ASP A 186 -3.20 8.66 15.74
N LEU A 187 -2.96 7.97 14.63
CA LEU A 187 -1.91 6.96 14.54
C LEU A 187 -0.66 7.55 13.90
N ALA A 188 0.41 7.66 14.67
CA ALA A 188 1.67 8.19 14.17
C ALA A 188 2.31 7.25 13.14
N LYS A 189 2.47 7.74 11.90
CA LYS A 189 3.16 7.03 10.80
C LYS A 189 2.58 5.64 10.52
N ALA A 190 1.27 5.56 10.27
CA ALA A 190 0.56 4.29 10.11
C ALA A 190 1.20 3.34 9.08
N TYR A 191 1.69 3.84 7.94
CA TYR A 191 2.34 3.02 6.93
C TYR A 191 3.76 2.57 7.32
N ASP A 192 4.52 3.39 8.04
CA ASP A 192 5.90 3.06 8.45
C ASP A 192 5.94 2.11 9.66
N LYS A 193 4.81 1.93 10.36
CA LYS A 193 4.72 1.14 11.61
C LYS A 193 3.86 -0.12 11.51
N LEU A 194 3.30 -0.39 10.33
CA LEU A 194 2.46 -1.56 10.13
C LEU A 194 3.33 -2.82 10.08
N GLN A 195 3.07 -3.77 10.98
CA GLN A 195 3.80 -5.04 11.00
C GLN A 195 3.31 -5.96 9.88
N TRP A 196 4.23 -6.64 9.21
CA TRP A 196 3.92 -7.47 8.04
C TRP A 196 3.13 -8.72 8.45
N GLY A 197 3.44 -9.30 9.61
CA GLY A 197 2.68 -10.41 10.17
C GLY A 197 1.20 -10.07 10.43
N PHE A 198 0.90 -8.82 10.83
CA PHE A 198 -0.48 -8.36 10.97
C PHE A 198 -1.18 -8.29 9.60
N MET A 199 -0.51 -7.73 8.58
CA MET A 199 -1.09 -7.65 7.23
C MET A 199 -1.38 -9.04 6.66
N LYS A 200 -0.43 -9.97 6.77
CA LYS A 200 -0.60 -11.35 6.34
C LYS A 200 -1.84 -11.98 6.99
N ARG A 201 -2.00 -11.80 8.31
CA ARG A 201 -3.13 -12.34 9.06
C ARG A 201 -4.47 -11.75 8.63
N VAL A 202 -4.53 -10.44 8.37
CA VAL A 202 -5.76 -9.79 7.88
C VAL A 202 -6.16 -10.33 6.50
N LEU A 203 -5.19 -10.55 5.60
CA LEU A 203 -5.46 -11.15 4.29
C LEU A 203 -5.98 -12.60 4.41
N GLU A 204 -5.39 -13.40 5.30
CA GLU A 204 -5.89 -14.76 5.62
C GLU A 204 -7.32 -14.73 6.17
N GLU A 205 -7.61 -13.78 7.05
CA GLU A 205 -8.91 -13.66 7.70
C GLU A 205 -10.03 -13.31 6.71
N VAL A 206 -9.74 -12.42 5.75
CA VAL A 206 -10.63 -12.06 4.63
C VAL A 206 -10.84 -13.23 3.65
N GLY A 207 -10.04 -14.30 3.75
CA GLY A 207 -10.14 -15.47 2.88
C GLY A 207 -9.32 -15.36 1.59
N ILE A 208 -8.32 -14.48 1.55
CA ILE A 208 -7.35 -14.46 0.45
C ILE A 208 -6.54 -15.76 0.51
N VAL A 209 -6.47 -16.46 -0.63
CA VAL A 209 -5.73 -17.72 -0.74
C VAL A 209 -4.23 -17.51 -0.57
N VAL A 210 -3.53 -18.59 -0.23
CA VAL A 210 -2.11 -18.55 0.15
C VAL A 210 -1.25 -17.98 -0.97
N GLU A 211 -1.55 -18.35 -2.21
CA GLU A 211 -0.87 -17.93 -3.44
C GLU A 211 -0.92 -16.39 -3.59
N LEU A 212 -2.13 -15.83 -3.62
CA LEU A 212 -2.32 -14.38 -3.74
C LEU A 212 -1.79 -13.63 -2.51
N ASN A 213 -1.90 -14.21 -1.31
CA ASN A 213 -1.33 -13.63 -0.10
C ASN A 213 0.20 -13.57 -0.19
N ASN A 214 0.85 -14.64 -0.65
CA ASN A 214 2.29 -14.66 -0.88
C ASN A 214 2.73 -13.57 -1.87
N LEU A 215 1.94 -13.32 -2.92
CA LEU A 215 2.20 -12.22 -3.85
C LEU A 215 2.07 -10.83 -3.19
N PHE A 216 1.02 -10.60 -2.38
CA PHE A 216 0.90 -9.37 -1.58
C PHE A 216 2.09 -9.19 -0.65
N MET A 217 2.48 -10.25 0.05
CA MET A 217 3.61 -10.24 0.97
C MET A 217 4.93 -9.99 0.25
N SER A 218 5.15 -10.63 -0.91
CA SER A 218 6.33 -10.40 -1.76
C SER A 218 6.46 -8.93 -2.16
N CYS A 219 5.34 -8.25 -2.41
CA CYS A 219 5.34 -6.82 -2.75
C CYS A 219 5.82 -5.92 -1.60
N ILE A 220 5.63 -6.31 -0.34
CA ILE A 220 5.92 -5.45 0.83
C ILE A 220 7.16 -5.87 1.61
N SER A 221 7.49 -7.17 1.66
CA SER A 221 8.59 -7.68 2.50
C SER A 221 9.91 -7.80 1.76
N ASN A 222 9.88 -7.99 0.44
CA ASN A 222 11.08 -8.26 -0.37
C ASN A 222 11.53 -7.04 -1.17
N VAL A 223 11.33 -5.84 -0.63
CA VAL A 223 11.71 -4.60 -1.30
C VAL A 223 13.20 -4.34 -1.08
N ASN A 224 13.93 -4.09 -2.16
CA ASN A 224 15.33 -3.66 -2.06
C ASN A 224 15.43 -2.12 -2.17
N TYR A 225 15.85 -1.45 -1.11
CA TYR A 225 15.88 0.01 -1.03
C TYR A 225 17.27 0.59 -1.27
N LYS A 226 17.32 1.74 -1.94
CA LYS A 226 18.51 2.61 -1.98
C LYS A 226 18.08 4.05 -1.72
N VAL A 227 18.88 4.84 -1.01
CA VAL A 227 18.58 6.26 -0.77
C VAL A 227 19.42 7.14 -1.70
N ILE A 228 18.79 8.14 -2.31
CA ILE A 228 19.47 9.17 -3.09
C ILE A 228 19.90 10.28 -2.13
N VAL A 229 21.22 10.48 -2.01
CA VAL A 229 21.84 11.50 -1.17
C VAL A 229 22.72 12.37 -2.04
N SER A 230 22.29 13.61 -2.28
CA SER A 230 23.05 14.61 -3.04
C SER A 230 23.45 14.15 -4.45
N GLY A 231 22.57 13.40 -5.12
CA GLY A 231 22.80 12.88 -6.48
C GLY A 231 23.39 11.47 -6.54
N ASP A 232 23.95 10.96 -5.45
CA ASP A 232 24.50 9.61 -5.38
C ASP A 232 23.57 8.63 -4.67
N MET A 233 23.63 7.35 -5.04
CA MET A 233 22.92 6.27 -4.38
C MET A 233 23.74 5.68 -3.21
N THR A 234 23.06 5.31 -2.13
CA THR A 234 23.64 4.44 -1.09
C THR A 234 23.81 3.01 -1.60
N ARG A 235 24.51 2.18 -0.81
CA ARG A 235 24.34 0.72 -0.90
C ARG A 235 22.88 0.35 -0.64
N ASP A 236 22.52 -0.80 -1.15
CA ASP A 236 21.19 -1.38 -1.04
C ASP A 236 20.97 -2.01 0.35
N PHE A 237 19.71 -2.10 0.77
CA PHE A 237 19.31 -2.62 2.07
C PHE A 237 17.87 -3.11 2.10
#